data_AF-A0A3M5BX86-F1
#
_entry.id   AF-A0A3M5BX86-F1
#
_cell.length_a   1.000
_cell.length_b   1.000
_cell.length_c   1.000
_cell.angle_alpha   90.00
_cell.angle_beta   90.00
_cell.angle_gamma   90.00
#
_symmetry.space_group_name_H-M   'P 1'
#
loop_
_entity.id
_entity.type
_entity.pdbx_description
1 polymer ?
#
loop_
_entity_poly.entity_id
_entity_poly.type
_entity_poly.pdbx_seq_one_letter_code
_entity_poly.pdbx_strand_id
1 'polypeptide(L)'
;MLGEGSDFGRLRNATDAKVKQAFIATCFDVMTDGAAVSPVVTPTDIESLTTMDFFDSVAILCVKEKAEFKEGGMGDHWVAIVGRDDDAGVYLVACSYTNHSYGLKERQDGKTGRFYNTTIKVGGITRATSYPENISVIQLVPRA
;
A
#
# COMPACT_ATOMS: atom_id res chain seq x y z
N MET A 1 -0.17 -25.27 -1.46
CA MET A 1 -1.23 -24.56 -2.19
C MET A 1 -1.25 -23.14 -1.68
N LEU A 2 -0.98 -22.16 -2.53
CA LEU A 2 -1.36 -20.77 -2.27
C LEU A 2 -2.90 -20.76 -2.30
N GLY A 3 -3.57 -20.21 -1.28
CA GLY A 3 -5.04 -20.18 -1.24
C GLY A 3 -5.62 -19.40 -2.44
N GLU A 4 -6.94 -19.44 -2.66
CA GLU A 4 -7.63 -18.71 -3.76
C GLU A 4 -7.63 -17.18 -3.61
N GLY A 5 -6.61 -16.64 -2.94
CA GLY A 5 -6.54 -15.27 -2.50
C GLY A 5 -7.39 -15.01 -1.27
N SER A 6 -7.14 -13.86 -0.66
CA SER A 6 -7.89 -13.41 0.50
C SER A 6 -9.17 -12.71 0.03
N ASP A 7 -10.35 -13.13 0.49
CA ASP A 7 -11.63 -12.40 0.27
C ASP A 7 -11.55 -10.95 0.80
N PHE A 8 -10.51 -10.65 1.58
CA PHE A 8 -10.16 -9.32 2.06
C PHE A 8 -9.73 -8.35 0.94
N GLY A 9 -9.38 -8.81 -0.26
CA GLY A 9 -9.09 -7.94 -1.40
C GLY A 9 -10.35 -7.35 -2.05
N ARG A 10 -11.43 -8.13 -2.13
CA ARG A 10 -12.66 -7.75 -2.84
C ARG A 10 -13.57 -6.90 -1.95
N LEU A 11 -14.12 -5.82 -2.49
CA LEU A 11 -15.22 -5.09 -1.83
C LEU A 11 -16.55 -5.64 -2.36
N ARG A 12 -17.28 -6.43 -1.57
CA ARG A 12 -18.54 -7.05 -2.04
C ARG A 12 -19.70 -6.08 -1.96
N ASN A 13 -19.64 -5.11 -1.06
CA ASN A 13 -20.67 -4.09 -0.86
C ASN A 13 -20.10 -2.86 -0.14
N ALA A 14 -20.93 -1.82 0.02
CA ALA A 14 -20.56 -0.58 0.70
C ALA A 14 -20.18 -0.79 2.18
N THR A 15 -20.71 -1.82 2.85
CA THR A 15 -20.35 -2.14 4.24
C THR A 15 -18.91 -2.67 4.31
N ASP A 16 -18.52 -3.57 3.41
CA ASP A 16 -17.13 -4.08 3.35
C ASP A 16 -16.13 -2.92 3.14
N ALA A 17 -16.47 -1.96 2.27
CA ALA A 17 -15.65 -0.77 2.03
C ALA A 17 -15.48 0.05 3.32
N LYS A 18 -16.58 0.33 4.04
CA LYS A 18 -16.57 1.08 5.30
C LYS A 18 -15.74 0.39 6.38
N VAL A 19 -15.92 -0.94 6.54
CA VAL A 19 -15.17 -1.71 7.55
C VAL A 19 -13.67 -1.66 7.28
N LYS A 20 -13.26 -1.84 6.01
CA LYS A 20 -11.83 -1.83 5.64
C LYS A 20 -11.21 -0.44 5.78
N GLN A 21 -11.92 0.61 5.41
CA GLN A 21 -11.45 1.98 5.65
C GLN A 21 -11.33 2.30 7.13
N ALA A 22 -12.32 1.92 7.94
CA ALA A 22 -12.27 2.11 9.39
C ALA A 22 -11.12 1.32 10.02
N PHE A 23 -10.85 0.10 9.54
CA PHE A 23 -9.69 -0.68 9.96
C PHE A 23 -8.38 0.04 9.67
N ILE A 24 -8.16 0.51 8.43
CA ILE A 24 -6.96 1.27 8.05
C ILE A 24 -6.83 2.53 8.91
N ALA A 25 -7.90 3.32 9.02
CA ALA A 25 -7.90 4.56 9.79
C ALA A 25 -7.55 4.32 11.26
N THR A 26 -8.16 3.32 11.88
CA THR A 26 -7.89 2.96 13.29
C THR A 26 -6.44 2.52 13.48
N CYS A 27 -5.91 1.68 12.58
CA CYS A 27 -4.52 1.24 12.65
C CYS A 27 -3.56 2.42 12.59
N PHE A 28 -3.75 3.34 11.64
CA PHE A 28 -2.88 4.51 11.52
C PHE A 28 -3.07 5.49 12.67
N ASP A 29 -4.27 5.65 13.21
CA ASP A 29 -4.52 6.55 14.35
C ASP A 29 -3.77 6.05 15.58
N VAL A 30 -3.87 4.74 15.87
CA VAL A 30 -3.11 4.10 16.96
C VAL A 30 -1.60 4.21 16.74
N MET A 31 -1.10 4.00 15.52
CA MET A 31 0.34 4.12 15.22
C MET A 31 0.86 5.56 15.32
N THR A 32 -0.02 6.56 15.24
CA THR A 32 0.33 7.99 15.30
C THR A 32 -0.19 8.65 16.58
N ASP A 33 -0.59 7.86 17.56
CA ASP A 33 -1.01 8.37 18.86
C ASP A 33 0.15 9.10 19.56
N GLY A 34 -0.14 10.25 20.15
CA GLY A 34 0.84 11.17 20.72
C GLY A 34 1.71 11.94 19.71
N ALA A 35 1.60 11.68 18.40
CA ALA A 35 2.28 12.47 17.38
C ALA A 35 1.53 13.78 17.08
N ALA A 36 2.26 14.79 16.60
CA ALA A 36 1.69 16.07 16.14
C ALA A 36 0.89 15.98 14.83
N VAL A 37 0.57 14.76 14.39
CA VAL A 37 -0.15 14.46 13.15
C VAL A 37 -1.32 13.53 13.41
N SER A 38 -2.28 13.52 12.51
CA SER A 38 -3.42 12.59 12.46
C SER A 38 -3.57 12.03 11.05
N PRO A 39 -3.96 10.76 10.90
CA PRO A 39 -4.17 10.17 9.60
C PRO A 39 -5.55 10.51 9.05
N VAL A 40 -5.60 10.90 7.78
CA VAL A 40 -6.82 11.01 6.99
C VAL A 40 -6.78 9.92 5.93
N VAL A 41 -7.78 9.04 5.95
CA VAL A 41 -7.87 7.90 5.02
C VAL A 41 -8.94 8.19 3.99
N THR A 42 -8.56 8.21 2.71
CA THR A 42 -9.48 8.45 1.59
C THR A 42 -9.36 7.33 0.56
N PRO A 43 -10.48 6.76 0.07
CA PRO A 43 -10.43 5.87 -1.08
C PRO A 43 -9.88 6.60 -2.31
N THR A 44 -9.18 5.88 -3.18
CA THR A 44 -8.61 6.39 -4.42
C THR A 44 -8.69 5.35 -5.54
N ASP A 45 -8.18 5.68 -6.72
CA ASP A 45 -8.04 4.77 -7.86
C ASP A 45 -6.56 4.56 -8.27
N ILE A 46 -6.34 3.65 -9.22
CA ILE A 46 -4.99 3.29 -9.69
C ILE A 46 -4.34 4.48 -10.39
N GLU A 47 -5.12 5.20 -11.18
CA GLU A 47 -4.68 6.34 -11.98
C GLU A 47 -4.12 7.45 -11.07
N SER A 48 -4.77 7.73 -9.95
CA SER A 48 -4.37 8.73 -8.96
C SER A 48 -3.03 8.41 -8.29
N LEU A 49 -2.64 7.12 -8.17
CA LEU A 49 -1.33 6.74 -7.61
C LEU A 49 -0.16 7.29 -8.44
N THR A 50 -0.37 7.49 -9.74
CA THR A 50 0.67 7.97 -10.68
C THR A 50 0.99 9.45 -10.52
N THR A 51 0.12 10.21 -9.85
CA THR A 51 0.30 11.65 -9.60
C THR A 51 0.38 11.99 -8.12
N MET A 52 0.25 10.99 -7.24
CA MET A 52 0.30 11.14 -5.79
C MET A 52 1.66 11.65 -5.29
N ASP A 53 1.64 12.62 -4.38
CA ASP A 53 2.83 13.07 -3.66
C ASP A 53 3.06 12.22 -2.42
N PHE A 54 4.08 11.36 -2.47
CA PHE A 54 4.41 10.50 -1.34
C PHE A 54 5.15 11.24 -0.21
N PHE A 55 5.41 12.55 -0.25
CA PHE A 55 6.09 13.21 0.87
C PHE A 55 5.27 13.16 2.16
N ASP A 56 3.97 13.49 2.09
CA ASP A 56 3.05 13.53 3.24
C ASP A 56 2.04 12.37 3.26
N SER A 57 2.13 11.46 2.29
CA SER A 57 1.14 10.41 2.11
C SER A 57 1.73 9.05 1.77
N VAL A 58 0.95 8.01 2.04
CA VAL A 58 1.21 6.62 1.66
C VAL A 58 -0.08 5.99 1.10
N ALA A 59 0.05 4.96 0.29
CA ALA A 59 -1.11 4.23 -0.24
C ALA A 59 -1.12 2.79 0.26
N ILE A 60 -2.29 2.32 0.69
CA ILE A 60 -2.57 0.92 0.98
C ILE A 60 -3.43 0.39 -0.16
N LEU A 61 -3.01 -0.73 -0.74
CA LEU A 61 -3.80 -1.44 -1.74
C LEU A 61 -3.70 -2.95 -1.55
N CYS A 62 -4.71 -3.66 -2.04
CA CYS A 62 -4.64 -5.10 -2.17
C CYS A 62 -4.18 -5.49 -3.58
N VAL A 63 -3.13 -6.30 -3.65
CA VAL A 63 -2.64 -6.90 -4.89
C VAL A 63 -3.18 -8.32 -5.07
N LYS A 64 -3.19 -8.79 -6.32
CA LYS A 64 -3.53 -10.15 -6.72
C LYS A 64 -2.25 -10.96 -6.91
N GLU A 65 -2.36 -12.29 -6.96
CA GLU A 65 -1.26 -13.23 -7.20
C GLU A 65 -0.41 -12.91 -8.44
N LYS A 66 -1.02 -12.26 -9.43
CA LYS A 66 -0.40 -11.86 -10.69
C LYS A 66 0.45 -10.60 -10.58
N ALA A 67 0.44 -9.92 -9.44
CA ALA A 67 1.33 -8.79 -9.19
C ALA A 67 2.75 -9.31 -9.02
N GLU A 68 3.64 -8.85 -9.91
CA GLU A 68 5.06 -9.17 -9.89
C GLU A 68 5.83 -8.10 -9.12
N PHE A 69 6.48 -8.53 -8.05
CA PHE A 69 7.42 -7.72 -7.29
C PHE A 69 8.83 -7.95 -7.84
N LYS A 70 9.80 -7.17 -7.36
CA LYS A 70 11.21 -7.35 -7.73
C LYS A 70 11.69 -8.80 -7.54
N GLU A 71 11.20 -9.48 -6.50
CA GLU A 71 11.58 -10.85 -6.16
C GLU A 71 10.64 -11.93 -6.76
N GLY A 72 9.59 -11.52 -7.49
CA GLY A 72 8.59 -12.38 -8.11
C GLY A 72 7.17 -12.25 -7.53
N GLY A 73 6.29 -13.16 -7.89
CA GLY A 73 4.92 -13.22 -7.38
C GLY A 73 4.84 -13.55 -5.88
N MET A 74 3.99 -12.83 -5.14
CA MET A 74 3.82 -12.96 -3.68
C MET A 74 2.42 -13.40 -3.24
N GLY A 75 1.49 -13.64 -4.17
CA GLY A 75 0.10 -13.98 -3.85
C GLY A 75 -0.76 -12.76 -3.48
N ASP A 76 -2.04 -12.98 -3.22
CA ASP A 76 -2.97 -11.94 -2.82
C ASP A 76 -2.69 -11.45 -1.39
N HIS A 77 -2.40 -10.17 -1.24
CA HIS A 77 -2.19 -9.56 0.07
C HIS A 77 -2.29 -8.02 -0.01
N TRP A 78 -2.24 -7.37 1.16
CA TRP A 78 -2.18 -5.92 1.26
C TRP A 78 -0.74 -5.45 1.28
N VAL A 79 -0.47 -4.35 0.59
CA VAL A 79 0.85 -3.72 0.56
C VAL A 79 0.73 -2.22 0.82
N ALA A 80 1.79 -1.66 1.41
CA ALA A 80 1.95 -0.23 1.56
C ALA A 80 2.92 0.30 0.52
N ILE A 81 2.46 1.17 -0.38
CA ILE A 81 3.31 1.99 -1.22
C ILE A 81 3.70 3.22 -0.39
N VAL A 82 4.99 3.36 -0.14
CA VAL A 82 5.54 4.40 0.75
C VAL A 82 6.31 5.48 0.00
N GLY A 83 6.51 5.30 -1.31
CA GLY A 83 7.26 6.20 -2.17
C GLY A 83 7.24 5.75 -3.63
N ARG A 84 7.84 6.56 -4.50
CA ARG A 84 8.02 6.26 -5.93
C ARG A 84 9.39 6.71 -6.41
N ASP A 85 10.04 5.85 -7.17
CA ASP A 85 11.26 6.15 -7.92
C ASP A 85 10.88 6.32 -9.40
N ASP A 86 10.73 7.58 -9.82
CA ASP A 86 10.33 7.95 -11.17
C ASP A 86 11.40 7.58 -12.21
N ASP A 87 12.69 7.63 -11.85
CA ASP A 87 13.80 7.32 -12.74
C ASP A 87 13.85 5.81 -13.05
N ALA A 88 13.60 4.98 -12.02
CA ALA A 88 13.51 3.54 -12.18
C ALA A 88 12.12 3.05 -12.63
N GLY A 89 11.09 3.91 -12.60
CA GLY A 89 9.71 3.56 -12.96
C GLY A 89 9.07 2.54 -12.00
N VAL A 90 9.36 2.64 -10.70
CA VAL A 90 8.87 1.70 -9.67
C VAL A 90 8.23 2.39 -8.47
N TYR A 91 7.25 1.73 -7.88
CA TYR A 91 6.76 2.02 -6.54
C TYR A 91 7.66 1.35 -5.49
N LEU A 92 7.92 2.07 -4.41
CA LEU A 92 8.64 1.58 -3.24
C LEU A 92 7.64 0.99 -2.26
N VAL A 93 7.81 -0.30 -1.93
CA VAL A 93 6.81 -1.05 -1.18
C VAL A 93 7.37 -1.56 0.14
N ALA A 94 6.65 -1.27 1.22
CA ALA A 94 6.83 -1.87 2.53
C ALA A 94 5.85 -3.04 2.66
N CYS A 95 6.37 -4.27 2.66
CA CYS A 95 5.58 -5.48 2.77
C CYS A 95 6.13 -6.40 3.86
N SER A 96 5.34 -6.66 4.92
CA SER A 96 5.73 -7.53 6.02
C SER A 96 5.95 -8.99 5.57
N TYR A 97 5.19 -9.45 4.58
CA TYR A 97 5.36 -10.78 3.99
C TYR A 97 6.75 -10.93 3.36
N THR A 98 7.24 -9.92 2.64
CA THR A 98 8.53 -10.02 1.97
C THR A 98 9.69 -10.15 2.97
N ASN A 99 9.63 -9.42 4.08
CA ASN A 99 10.62 -9.56 5.14
C ASN A 99 10.56 -10.97 5.77
N HIS A 100 9.35 -11.45 6.10
CA HIS A 100 9.17 -12.75 6.74
C HIS A 100 9.59 -13.94 5.83
N SER A 101 9.21 -13.92 4.55
CA SER A 101 9.42 -15.05 3.64
C SER A 101 10.79 -15.06 2.96
N TYR A 102 11.41 -13.90 2.76
CA TYR A 102 12.65 -13.78 1.99
C TYR A 102 13.83 -13.16 2.77
N GLY A 103 13.62 -12.76 4.03
CA GLY A 103 14.69 -12.22 4.90
C GLY A 103 15.31 -10.92 4.39
N LEU A 104 14.54 -10.11 3.67
CA LEU A 104 15.07 -8.89 3.04
C LEU A 104 15.40 -7.81 4.07
N LYS A 105 16.55 -7.17 3.88
CA LYS A 105 16.91 -5.96 4.62
C LYS A 105 16.13 -4.77 4.09
N GLU A 106 15.53 -4.01 5.00
CA GLU A 106 14.88 -2.76 4.69
C GLU A 106 15.89 -1.77 4.09
N ARG A 107 15.42 -1.01 3.11
CA ARG A 107 16.13 0.10 2.46
C ARG A 107 15.38 1.38 2.82
N GLN A 108 16.12 2.48 2.95
CA GLN A 108 15.51 3.79 3.18
C GLN A 108 15.45 4.57 1.88
N ASP A 109 14.29 5.16 1.59
CA ASP A 109 14.12 6.07 0.47
C ASP A 109 14.78 7.42 0.77
N GLY A 110 15.59 7.93 -0.15
CA GLY A 110 16.27 9.21 0.00
C GLY A 110 15.34 10.42 -0.10
N LYS A 111 14.18 10.28 -0.77
CA LYS A 111 13.21 11.37 -0.94
C LYS A 111 12.29 11.53 0.28
N THR A 112 11.67 10.44 0.70
CA THR A 112 10.68 10.45 1.80
C THR A 112 11.26 10.05 3.16
N GLY A 113 12.46 9.47 3.20
CA GLY A 113 13.05 8.91 4.42
C GLY A 113 12.38 7.62 4.92
N ARG A 114 11.38 7.09 4.20
CA ARG A 114 10.64 5.89 4.62
C ARG A 114 11.36 4.61 4.25
N PHE A 115 11.09 3.56 5.04
CA PHE A 115 11.63 2.23 4.79
C PHE A 115 10.74 1.43 3.83
N TYR A 116 11.39 0.72 2.92
CA TYR A 116 10.76 -0.20 1.98
C TYR A 116 11.66 -1.43 1.83
N ASN A 117 11.08 -2.57 1.46
CA ASN A 117 11.84 -3.82 1.32
C ASN A 117 11.74 -4.43 -0.07
N THR A 118 10.72 -4.10 -0.85
CA THR A 118 10.55 -4.53 -2.23
C THR A 118 10.05 -3.39 -3.12
N THR A 119 9.91 -3.66 -4.43
CA THR A 119 9.40 -2.71 -5.40
C THR A 119 8.45 -3.39 -6.37
N ILE A 120 7.50 -2.63 -6.92
CA ILE A 120 6.61 -3.04 -8.02
C ILE A 120 6.78 -2.02 -9.14
N LYS A 121 6.82 -2.46 -10.41
CA LYS A 121 6.82 -1.52 -11.54
C LYS A 121 5.55 -0.70 -11.55
N VAL A 122 5.63 0.60 -11.87
CA VAL A 122 4.43 1.47 -11.92
C VAL A 122 3.36 0.89 -12.86
N GLY A 123 3.75 0.51 -14.08
CA GLY A 123 2.87 -0.16 -15.03
C GLY A 123 2.46 -1.60 -14.65
N GLY A 124 3.00 -2.14 -13.56
CA GLY A 124 2.64 -3.44 -12.99
C GLY A 124 1.41 -3.38 -12.09
N ILE A 125 0.96 -2.19 -11.68
CA ILE A 125 -0.29 -2.00 -10.94
C ILE A 125 -1.41 -1.69 -11.93
N THR A 126 -2.28 -2.66 -12.14
CA THR A 126 -3.40 -2.61 -13.09
C THR A 126 -4.62 -3.26 -12.46
N ARG A 127 -5.78 -3.17 -13.12
CA ARG A 127 -6.99 -3.91 -12.69
C ARG A 127 -6.80 -5.44 -12.68
N ALA A 128 -5.86 -5.96 -13.47
CA ALA A 128 -5.57 -7.39 -13.52
C ALA A 128 -4.68 -7.86 -12.37
N THR A 129 -3.88 -6.96 -11.79
CA THR A 129 -2.88 -7.25 -10.76
C THR A 129 -3.23 -6.66 -9.39
N SER A 130 -4.29 -5.85 -9.30
CA SER A 130 -4.79 -5.27 -8.06
C SER A 130 -6.31 -5.32 -7.96
N TYR A 131 -6.83 -5.04 -6.76
CA TYR A 131 -8.24 -4.80 -6.50
C TYR A 131 -8.49 -3.28 -6.55
N PRO A 132 -8.86 -2.71 -7.72
CA PRO A 132 -8.88 -1.26 -7.94
C PRO A 132 -9.84 -0.52 -7.00
N GLU A 133 -10.93 -1.18 -6.59
CA GLU A 133 -11.89 -0.64 -5.63
C GLU A 133 -11.36 -0.59 -4.19
N ASN A 134 -10.24 -1.24 -3.89
CA ASN A 134 -9.70 -1.40 -2.54
C ASN A 134 -8.30 -0.75 -2.42
N ILE A 135 -8.25 0.53 -2.80
CA ILE A 135 -7.06 1.38 -2.67
C ILE A 135 -7.43 2.56 -1.77
N SER A 136 -6.62 2.79 -0.75
CA SER A 136 -6.76 3.91 0.17
C SER A 136 -5.47 4.70 0.23
N VAL A 137 -5.59 6.02 0.16
CA VAL A 137 -4.51 6.95 0.51
C VAL A 137 -4.64 7.29 1.98
N ILE A 138 -3.51 7.37 2.66
CA ILE A 138 -3.38 7.84 4.02
C ILE A 138 -2.50 9.08 3.98
N GLN A 139 -3.09 10.22 4.30
CA GLN A 139 -2.38 11.49 4.46
C GLN A 139 -2.15 11.76 5.94
N LEU A 140 -0.94 12.18 6.30
CA LEU A 140 -0.63 12.63 7.66
C LEU A 140 -0.77 14.14 7.72
N VAL A 141 -1.86 14.62 8.32
CA VAL A 141 -2.13 16.06 8.47
C VAL A 141 -1.78 16.51 9.88
N PRO A 142 -1.47 17.80 10.12
CA PRO A 142 -1.29 18.31 11.47
C PRO A 142 -2.50 18.01 12.36
N ARG A 143 -2.24 17.53 13.58
CA ARG A 143 -3.29 17.27 14.58
C ARG A 143 -3.82 18.61 15.07
N ALA A 144 -5.16 18.75 15.07
CA ALA A 144 -5.86 19.93 15.57
C ALA A 144 -5.87 19.98 17.10
#